data_AF-A0A9D8ISN1-F1
#
_entry.id   AF-A0A9D8ISN1-F1
#
_cell.length_a   1.000
_cell.length_b   1.000
_cell.length_c   1.000
_cell.angle_alpha   90.00
_cell.angle_beta   90.00
_cell.angle_gamma   90.00
#
_symmetry.space_group_name_H-M   'P 1'
#
loop_
_entity.id
_entity.type
_entity.pdbx_description
1 polymer ?
#
loop_
_entity_poly.entity_id
_entity_poly.type
_entity_poly.pdbx_seq_one_letter_code
_entity_poly.pdbx_strand_id
1 'polypeptide(L)'
;TGHEPQPDGSTVIRNLLRSTVAAATHELIAGRRPNGSAAPPIDWCLSVFVDNAGVIAFDDANAVCFKVETHNHPSAIEPYGGAATGIGGCIRDVMGTGLGAKPIAATDVFCVAPLSAGTPGGPSIPAGCLPPARILEQVVAGVRDYGNRMGIPTLNGAVWFDERHVGNPLVFCGTVGVLPRDRIRGAARAGDAIVAIGGRTGRDGIHGATFSSAELTDSHADEFGHAVQIGNAITEKKCLDALLAARDFAGGPLYNAVTDCGAGGFSSAVGEMGGELGAEVHLDRAPLKYDGLSPTEVWISEAQERMVLAVPADQLVDFRAVCEKHEVELAELGRFGTPDRSLRLFWHGTEVGRLDMRFLHEGIPTPTREALWDPAWGAAQGGVRCGHGGGAATGADAIASRIDAALRALMAHPNIASREWIIRQYDHEVQGGSVIKPLVGARSDGPGDAAVIMPVPDSTRGLAIGNGLATGLCADPYLMGLAAIDECVRNLVCVGANPDRIAILDNFCWPSCKDERNLGSLVRAAEACYDGAHAYRTPFISGKDSLNNQFVAADGRVIQIPPTLLISGFGIVDDVEHCVTMDLKHAGNLLVLVGETSG
;
A
#
# COMPACT_ATOMS: atom_id res chain seq x y z
N THR A 1 5.65 -8.09 -24.10
CA THR A 1 6.19 -8.86 -22.97
C THR A 1 7.63 -8.55 -22.61
N GLY A 2 8.55 -8.09 -23.47
CA GLY A 2 9.94 -7.77 -23.05
C GLY A 2 10.74 -8.97 -22.49
N HIS A 3 10.19 -10.18 -22.63
CA HIS A 3 10.78 -11.46 -22.30
C HIS A 3 11.47 -11.97 -23.57
N GLU A 4 12.79 -12.08 -23.53
CA GLU A 4 13.62 -12.47 -24.66
C GLU A 4 14.05 -13.93 -24.50
N PRO A 5 13.35 -14.90 -25.11
CA PRO A 5 13.72 -16.31 -25.03
C PRO A 5 15.08 -16.53 -25.69
N GLN A 6 15.91 -17.35 -25.07
CA GLN A 6 17.26 -17.66 -25.50
C GLN A 6 17.33 -19.06 -26.13
N PRO A 7 18.33 -19.32 -27.00
CA PRO A 7 18.50 -20.63 -27.63
C PRO A 7 18.71 -21.80 -26.66
N ASP A 8 19.17 -21.52 -25.44
CA ASP A 8 19.39 -22.50 -24.37
C ASP A 8 18.12 -22.83 -23.57
N GLY A 9 16.98 -22.22 -23.92
CA GLY A 9 15.70 -22.39 -23.24
C GLY A 9 15.47 -21.45 -22.06
N SER A 10 16.46 -20.63 -21.70
CA SER A 10 16.28 -19.56 -20.71
C SER A 10 15.52 -18.37 -21.30
N THR A 11 15.08 -17.44 -20.45
CA THR A 11 14.44 -16.20 -20.87
C THR A 11 15.08 -15.03 -20.15
N VAL A 12 15.50 -14.02 -20.92
CA VAL A 12 16.04 -12.78 -20.36
C VAL A 12 14.91 -11.78 -20.17
N ILE A 13 14.75 -11.31 -18.93
CA ILE A 13 13.76 -10.29 -18.56
C ILE A 13 14.53 -9.03 -18.13
N ARG A 14 14.44 -7.95 -18.93
CA ARG A 14 15.21 -6.72 -18.66
C ARG A 14 14.71 -5.95 -17.43
N ASN A 15 13.40 -5.91 -17.24
CA ASN A 15 12.77 -5.29 -16.07
C ASN A 15 11.41 -5.95 -15.85
N LEU A 16 11.31 -6.80 -14.82
CA LEU A 16 10.15 -7.65 -14.55
C LEU A 16 8.86 -6.83 -14.51
N LEU A 17 8.73 -5.91 -13.55
CA LEU A 17 7.50 -5.15 -13.33
C LEU A 17 7.14 -4.24 -14.52
N ARG A 18 8.13 -3.62 -15.18
CA ARG A 18 7.89 -2.83 -16.39
C ARG A 18 7.36 -3.69 -17.54
N SER A 19 7.79 -4.95 -17.60
CA SER A 19 7.46 -5.90 -18.66
C SER A 19 6.18 -6.71 -18.41
N THR A 20 5.70 -6.72 -17.16
CA THR A 20 4.45 -7.35 -16.73
C THR A 20 3.42 -6.32 -16.25
N VAL A 21 3.42 -5.94 -14.97
CA VAL A 21 2.42 -5.05 -14.33
C VAL A 21 2.22 -3.76 -15.12
N ALA A 22 3.30 -2.99 -15.36
CA ALA A 22 3.18 -1.72 -16.06
C ALA A 22 2.89 -1.91 -17.56
N ALA A 23 3.37 -3.00 -18.17
CA ALA A 23 3.08 -3.32 -19.56
C ALA A 23 1.58 -3.59 -19.76
N ALA A 24 0.96 -4.38 -18.88
CA ALA A 24 -0.48 -4.67 -18.94
C ALA A 24 -1.31 -3.39 -18.87
N THR A 25 -1.02 -2.51 -17.90
CA THR A 25 -1.69 -1.20 -17.79
C THR A 25 -1.52 -0.35 -19.04
N HIS A 26 -0.29 -0.17 -19.55
CA HIS A 26 -0.07 0.66 -20.73
C HIS A 26 -0.70 0.08 -22.00
N GLU A 27 -0.73 -1.26 -22.13
CA GLU A 27 -1.40 -1.94 -23.23
C GLU A 27 -2.92 -1.77 -23.16
N LEU A 28 -3.52 -1.88 -21.97
CA LEU A 28 -4.95 -1.62 -21.74
C LEU A 28 -5.32 -0.16 -22.06
N ILE A 29 -4.53 0.81 -21.58
CA ILE A 29 -4.70 2.23 -21.90
C ILE A 29 -4.61 2.45 -23.41
N ALA A 30 -3.67 1.79 -24.08
CA ALA A 30 -3.50 1.89 -25.54
C ALA A 30 -4.52 1.08 -26.36
N GLY A 31 -5.44 0.34 -25.72
CA GLY A 31 -6.41 -0.50 -26.41
C GLY A 31 -5.78 -1.69 -27.14
N ARG A 32 -4.75 -2.33 -26.56
CA ARG A 32 -4.05 -3.48 -27.14
C ARG A 32 -4.21 -4.72 -26.27
N ARG A 33 -4.51 -5.85 -26.91
CA ARG A 33 -4.50 -7.18 -26.26
C ARG A 33 -3.11 -7.82 -26.33
N PRO A 34 -2.81 -8.83 -25.50
CA PRO A 34 -1.52 -9.54 -25.53
C PRO A 34 -1.17 -10.14 -26.91
N ASN A 35 -2.18 -10.59 -27.66
CA ASN A 35 -2.00 -11.14 -29.00
C ASN A 35 -1.83 -10.07 -30.10
N GLY A 36 -1.71 -8.79 -29.73
CA GLY A 36 -1.55 -7.66 -30.64
C GLY A 36 -2.83 -7.16 -31.30
N SER A 37 -3.98 -7.78 -31.05
CA SER A 37 -5.27 -7.30 -31.57
C SER A 37 -5.78 -6.08 -30.79
N ALA A 38 -6.65 -5.29 -31.43
CA ALA A 38 -7.24 -4.11 -30.81
C ALA A 38 -8.31 -4.47 -29.76
N ALA A 39 -8.45 -3.61 -28.77
CA ALA A 39 -9.52 -3.58 -27.79
C ALA A 39 -9.94 -2.12 -27.54
N PRO A 40 -11.11 -1.87 -26.93
CA PRO A 40 -11.44 -0.53 -26.48
C PRO A 40 -10.35 0.00 -25.53
N PRO A 41 -9.78 1.19 -25.78
CA PRO A 41 -8.78 1.78 -24.90
C PRO A 41 -9.39 2.18 -23.56
N ILE A 42 -8.56 2.18 -22.52
CA ILE A 42 -8.90 2.76 -21.21
C ILE A 42 -8.41 4.21 -21.18
N ASP A 43 -9.34 5.16 -21.23
CA ASP A 43 -9.06 6.60 -21.26
C ASP A 43 -9.28 7.31 -19.91
N TRP A 44 -9.71 6.55 -18.90
CA TRP A 44 -10.00 7.05 -17.55
C TRP A 44 -8.84 6.91 -16.57
N CYS A 45 -7.71 6.30 -16.95
CA CYS A 45 -6.46 6.36 -16.17
C CYS A 45 -5.77 7.72 -16.40
N LEU A 46 -5.62 8.52 -15.35
CA LEU A 46 -5.16 9.92 -15.48
C LEU A 46 -3.68 10.11 -15.12
N SER A 47 -3.20 9.39 -14.10
CA SER A 47 -1.80 9.37 -13.66
C SER A 47 -1.48 7.99 -13.11
N VAL A 48 -0.52 7.28 -13.72
CA VAL A 48 -0.12 5.92 -13.32
C VAL A 48 1.39 5.81 -13.34
N PHE A 49 1.97 5.23 -12.29
CA PHE A 49 3.43 5.00 -12.15
C PHE A 49 4.34 6.25 -12.23
N VAL A 50 3.81 7.45 -12.02
CA VAL A 50 4.57 8.72 -12.13
C VAL A 50 4.36 9.66 -10.95
N ASP A 51 3.57 9.26 -9.97
CA ASP A 51 3.15 10.06 -8.81
C ASP A 51 3.05 9.14 -7.58
N ASN A 52 2.87 9.73 -6.40
CA ASN A 52 2.81 9.01 -5.11
C ASN A 52 1.65 8.00 -5.04
N ALA A 53 0.55 8.27 -5.74
CA ALA A 53 -0.58 7.35 -5.88
C ALA A 53 -1.06 7.24 -7.34
N GLY A 54 -1.78 6.16 -7.63
CA GLY A 54 -2.42 5.97 -8.93
C GLY A 54 -3.73 6.75 -9.00
N VAL A 55 -4.01 7.44 -10.10
CA VAL A 55 -5.16 8.35 -10.27
C VAL A 55 -6.03 7.92 -11.44
N ILE A 56 -7.34 7.81 -11.19
CA ILE A 56 -8.37 7.57 -12.21
C ILE A 56 -9.42 8.68 -12.23
N ALA A 57 -10.09 8.84 -13.35
CA ALA A 57 -11.25 9.72 -13.45
C ALA A 57 -12.41 9.14 -12.65
N PHE A 58 -12.97 9.94 -11.74
CA PHE A 58 -14.22 9.61 -11.07
C PHE A 58 -15.41 10.15 -11.88
N ASP A 59 -15.35 11.42 -12.25
CA ASP A 59 -16.31 12.10 -13.14
C ASP A 59 -15.60 13.15 -14.03
N ASP A 60 -16.34 14.10 -14.61
CA ASP A 60 -15.78 15.14 -15.49
C ASP A 60 -14.99 16.23 -14.75
N ALA A 61 -15.22 16.41 -13.44
CA ALA A 61 -14.57 17.41 -12.60
C ALA A 61 -13.61 16.81 -11.56
N ASN A 62 -13.84 15.57 -11.13
CA ASN A 62 -13.16 14.91 -10.02
C ASN A 62 -12.41 13.66 -10.46
N ALA A 63 -11.28 13.44 -9.79
CA ALA A 63 -10.46 12.25 -9.87
C ALA A 63 -10.37 11.60 -8.48
N VAL A 64 -10.11 10.30 -8.46
CA VAL A 64 -9.81 9.56 -7.23
C VAL A 64 -8.46 8.88 -7.37
N CYS A 65 -7.75 8.78 -6.25
CA CYS A 65 -6.46 8.10 -6.19
C CYS A 65 -6.44 7.04 -5.10
N PHE A 66 -5.59 6.03 -5.27
CA PHE A 66 -5.41 4.98 -4.29
C PHE A 66 -3.94 4.60 -4.22
N LYS A 67 -3.47 4.43 -2.98
CA LYS A 67 -2.15 3.92 -2.64
C LYS A 67 -2.30 2.89 -1.54
N VAL A 68 -1.46 1.87 -1.59
CA VAL A 68 -1.25 0.90 -0.51
C VAL A 68 0.25 0.77 -0.29
N GLU A 69 0.63 0.70 0.97
CA GLU A 69 2.02 0.59 1.44
C GLU A 69 2.15 -0.56 2.43
N THR A 70 3.38 -0.97 2.69
CA THR A 70 3.71 -2.03 3.66
C THR A 70 4.63 -1.50 4.74
N HIS A 71 4.44 -1.94 5.98
CA HIS A 71 5.27 -1.53 7.11
C HIS A 71 5.69 -2.73 7.99
N ASN A 72 6.17 -3.80 7.33
CA ASN A 72 6.37 -5.14 7.90
C ASN A 72 7.43 -5.18 9.01
N HIS A 73 8.70 -4.89 8.69
CA HIS A 73 9.81 -5.02 9.64
C HIS A 73 9.68 -4.14 10.87
N PRO A 74 9.30 -2.85 10.77
CA PRO A 74 9.09 -2.04 11.97
C PRO A 74 7.95 -2.58 12.83
N SER A 75 6.89 -3.12 12.19
CA SER A 75 5.77 -3.74 12.92
C SER A 75 6.13 -5.07 13.59
N ALA A 76 7.20 -5.74 13.14
CA ALA A 76 7.74 -6.93 13.80
C ALA A 76 8.41 -6.60 15.14
N ILE A 77 9.01 -5.40 15.25
CA ILE A 77 9.77 -4.94 16.42
C ILE A 77 8.89 -4.14 17.39
N GLU A 78 8.17 -3.14 16.87
CA GLU A 78 7.28 -2.28 17.63
C GLU A 78 5.96 -2.12 16.84
N PRO A 79 4.97 -3.01 17.06
CA PRO A 79 3.83 -3.12 16.17
C PRO A 79 2.88 -1.92 16.18
N TYR A 80 2.78 -1.17 17.28
CA TYR A 80 1.89 -0.02 17.34
C TYR A 80 2.40 1.12 16.48
N GLY A 81 3.63 1.55 16.72
CA GLY A 81 4.32 2.60 15.98
C GLY A 81 4.51 2.21 14.53
N GLY A 82 4.94 0.98 14.24
CA GLY A 82 5.10 0.48 12.87
C GLY A 82 3.81 0.56 12.05
N ALA A 83 2.67 0.15 12.61
CA ALA A 83 1.39 0.24 11.91
C ALA A 83 0.87 1.68 11.82
N ALA A 84 1.03 2.47 12.89
CA ALA A 84 0.61 3.87 12.95
C ALA A 84 1.35 4.74 11.92
N THR A 85 2.67 4.58 11.80
CA THR A 85 3.48 5.26 10.77
C THR A 85 3.28 4.65 9.39
N GLY A 86 2.91 3.37 9.28
CA GLY A 86 2.47 2.74 8.05
C GLY A 86 1.24 3.41 7.45
N ILE A 87 0.17 3.55 8.22
CA ILE A 87 -1.02 4.24 7.74
C ILE A 87 -0.78 5.75 7.54
N GLY A 88 -0.03 6.40 8.42
CA GLY A 88 0.33 7.82 8.27
C GLY A 88 1.14 8.08 7.00
N GLY A 89 2.14 7.25 6.71
CA GLY A 89 2.90 7.34 5.45
C GLY A 89 2.00 7.21 4.22
N CYS A 90 1.12 6.22 4.21
CA CYS A 90 0.17 6.03 3.10
C CYS A 90 -0.82 7.19 2.94
N ILE A 91 -1.24 7.81 4.04
CA ILE A 91 -2.06 9.04 4.01
C ILE A 91 -1.28 10.19 3.38
N ARG A 92 0.01 10.33 3.72
CA ARG A 92 0.87 11.36 3.11
C ARG A 92 1.12 11.12 1.62
N ASP A 93 1.20 9.88 1.15
CA ASP A 93 1.28 9.61 -0.31
C ASP A 93 0.06 10.19 -1.04
N VAL A 94 -1.13 9.99 -0.47
CA VAL A 94 -2.37 10.59 -1.00
C VAL A 94 -2.36 12.11 -0.91
N MET A 95 -1.89 12.67 0.20
CA MET A 95 -1.67 14.11 0.35
C MET A 95 -0.63 14.65 -0.64
N GLY A 96 0.35 13.85 -1.05
CA GLY A 96 1.39 14.18 -2.00
C GLY A 96 1.00 13.96 -3.46
N THR A 97 -0.20 13.44 -3.74
CA THR A 97 -0.63 13.14 -5.11
C THR A 97 -1.09 14.40 -5.84
N GLY A 98 -0.54 14.67 -7.02
CA GLY A 98 -0.83 15.88 -7.80
C GLY A 98 -0.47 17.17 -7.05
N LEU A 99 -1.45 18.06 -6.90
CA LEU A 99 -1.35 19.24 -6.02
C LEU A 99 -2.06 18.98 -4.68
N GLY A 100 -2.15 17.73 -4.25
CA GLY A 100 -2.69 17.29 -2.97
C GLY A 100 -4.12 16.78 -3.06
N ALA A 101 -4.29 15.48 -2.86
CA ALA A 101 -5.61 14.87 -2.73
C ALA A 101 -6.09 14.87 -1.28
N LYS A 102 -7.41 14.91 -1.11
CA LYS A 102 -8.04 14.78 0.21
C LYS A 102 -8.22 13.29 0.51
N PRO A 103 -7.62 12.73 1.57
CA PRO A 103 -7.91 11.38 2.03
C PRO A 103 -9.37 11.22 2.48
N ILE A 104 -10.05 10.18 2.02
CA ILE A 104 -11.48 9.95 2.24
C ILE A 104 -11.82 8.55 2.74
N ALA A 105 -10.93 7.57 2.58
CA ALA A 105 -11.08 6.23 3.14
C ALA A 105 -9.72 5.56 3.31
N ALA A 106 -9.65 4.61 4.24
CA ALA A 106 -8.50 3.77 4.51
C ALA A 106 -8.85 2.28 4.45
N THR A 107 -7.83 1.45 4.25
CA THR A 107 -7.93 -0.02 4.29
C THR A 107 -6.76 -0.63 5.03
N ASP A 108 -6.96 -1.79 5.66
CA ASP A 108 -5.91 -2.51 6.39
C ASP A 108 -5.94 -4.02 6.14
N VAL A 109 -4.79 -4.61 5.81
CA VAL A 109 -4.67 -6.07 5.71
C VAL A 109 -3.48 -6.54 6.53
N PHE A 110 -3.69 -7.56 7.36
CA PHE A 110 -2.64 -8.09 8.23
C PHE A 110 -2.39 -9.58 7.96
N CYS A 111 -1.12 -9.98 7.89
CA CYS A 111 -0.73 -11.39 7.92
C CYS A 111 0.08 -11.65 9.19
N VAL A 112 -0.41 -12.53 10.07
CA VAL A 112 0.22 -12.80 11.37
C VAL A 112 0.26 -14.31 11.65
N ALA A 113 1.10 -14.75 12.57
CA ALA A 113 1.06 -16.14 13.02
C ALA A 113 -0.18 -16.44 13.88
N PRO A 114 -0.58 -17.72 14.04
CA PRO A 114 -1.72 -18.09 14.86
C PRO A 114 -1.62 -17.51 16.28
N LEU A 115 -2.74 -16.96 16.78
CA LEU A 115 -2.81 -16.33 18.10
C LEU A 115 -2.52 -17.28 19.26
N SER A 116 -2.65 -18.58 19.03
CA SER A 116 -2.28 -19.63 19.98
C SER A 116 -0.77 -19.81 20.15
N ALA A 117 0.06 -19.24 19.28
CA ALA A 117 1.52 -19.34 19.44
C ALA A 117 1.97 -18.71 20.77
N GLY A 118 2.84 -19.42 21.49
CA GLY A 118 3.28 -19.03 22.84
C GLY A 118 2.32 -19.39 23.98
N THR A 119 1.13 -19.95 23.68
CA THR A 119 0.20 -20.44 24.70
C THR A 119 0.46 -21.92 25.02
N PRO A 120 0.03 -22.46 26.19
CA PRO A 120 0.17 -23.88 26.50
C PRO A 120 -0.47 -24.76 25.41
N GLY A 121 0.34 -25.59 24.75
CA GLY A 121 -0.10 -26.47 23.67
C GLY A 121 -0.12 -25.84 22.26
N GLY A 122 0.26 -24.56 22.14
CA GLY A 122 0.43 -23.88 20.85
C GLY A 122 1.86 -23.96 20.29
N PRO A 123 2.08 -23.45 19.06
CA PRO A 123 3.42 -23.36 18.46
C PRO A 123 4.38 -22.53 19.31
N SER A 124 5.67 -22.88 19.29
CA SER A 124 6.70 -22.08 19.98
C SER A 124 7.00 -20.79 19.22
N ILE A 125 7.35 -19.74 19.97
CA ILE A 125 7.79 -18.46 19.42
C ILE A 125 9.33 -18.45 19.45
N PRO A 126 10.03 -18.23 18.32
CA PRO A 126 11.48 -18.09 18.31
C PRO A 126 11.96 -16.91 19.18
N ALA A 127 13.17 -17.00 19.72
CA ALA A 127 13.78 -15.89 20.44
C ALA A 127 13.87 -14.63 19.53
N GLY A 128 13.62 -13.46 20.10
CA GLY A 128 13.56 -12.18 19.36
C GLY A 128 12.21 -11.89 18.69
N CYS A 129 11.31 -12.86 18.56
CA CYS A 129 9.97 -12.64 18.00
C CYS A 129 8.95 -12.25 19.09
N LEU A 130 7.98 -11.41 18.73
CA LEU A 130 6.86 -11.04 19.60
C LEU A 130 5.70 -12.05 19.52
N PRO A 131 4.90 -12.21 20.59
CA PRO A 131 3.68 -13.01 20.54
C PRO A 131 2.71 -12.50 19.46
N PRO A 132 2.15 -13.36 18.59
CA PRO A 132 1.27 -12.91 17.50
C PRO A 132 0.00 -12.19 17.96
N ALA A 133 -0.53 -12.55 19.15
CA ALA A 133 -1.63 -11.81 19.78
C ALA A 133 -1.24 -10.36 20.08
N ARG A 134 -0.04 -10.13 20.63
CA ARG A 134 0.48 -8.78 20.87
C ARG A 134 0.67 -8.03 19.55
N ILE A 135 1.21 -8.68 18.52
CA ILE A 135 1.37 -8.05 17.20
C ILE A 135 0.02 -7.58 16.68
N LEU A 136 -0.97 -8.49 16.58
CA LEU A 136 -2.27 -8.17 16.00
C LEU A 136 -3.01 -7.08 16.78
N GLU A 137 -3.02 -7.14 18.12
CA GLU A 137 -3.64 -6.11 18.95
C GLU A 137 -3.00 -4.72 18.75
N GLN A 138 -1.68 -4.68 18.66
CA GLN A 138 -0.93 -3.42 18.57
C GLN A 138 -0.98 -2.82 17.15
N VAL A 139 -0.91 -3.63 16.08
CA VAL A 139 -1.07 -3.10 14.72
C VAL A 139 -2.48 -2.53 14.49
N VAL A 140 -3.52 -3.23 14.99
CA VAL A 140 -4.91 -2.73 14.97
C VAL A 140 -5.01 -1.43 15.76
N ALA A 141 -4.41 -1.35 16.96
CA ALA A 141 -4.41 -0.13 17.76
C ALA A 141 -3.68 1.02 17.06
N GLY A 142 -2.56 0.76 16.38
CA GLY A 142 -1.81 1.77 15.62
C GLY A 142 -2.61 2.35 14.46
N VAL A 143 -3.21 1.48 13.62
CA VAL A 143 -4.07 1.90 12.51
C VAL A 143 -5.28 2.68 13.01
N ARG A 144 -5.97 2.15 14.03
CA ARG A 144 -7.12 2.80 14.67
C ARG A 144 -6.77 4.21 15.14
N ASP A 145 -5.72 4.31 15.94
CA ASP A 145 -5.37 5.54 16.63
C ASP A 145 -4.95 6.64 15.66
N TYR A 146 -4.24 6.29 14.59
CA TYR A 146 -3.83 7.25 13.58
C TYR A 146 -5.00 7.67 12.69
N GLY A 147 -5.71 6.70 12.08
CA GLY A 147 -6.82 6.94 11.17
C GLY A 147 -7.98 7.70 11.81
N ASN A 148 -8.40 7.29 13.01
CA ASN A 148 -9.49 7.96 13.74
C ASN A 148 -9.13 9.42 14.09
N ARG A 149 -7.88 9.69 14.48
CA ARG A 149 -7.42 11.06 14.80
C ARG A 149 -7.24 11.93 13.56
N MET A 150 -6.90 11.33 12.42
CA MET A 150 -6.94 12.00 11.11
C MET A 150 -8.36 12.29 10.62
N GLY A 151 -9.36 11.56 11.14
CA GLY A 151 -10.74 11.64 10.67
C GLY A 151 -10.93 10.99 9.31
N ILE A 152 -10.27 9.85 9.09
CA ILE A 152 -10.37 9.04 7.88
C ILE A 152 -10.94 7.67 8.28
N PRO A 153 -12.06 7.23 7.69
CA PRO A 153 -12.68 5.96 8.07
C PRO A 153 -11.91 4.78 7.47
N THR A 154 -11.72 3.70 8.24
CA THR A 154 -11.10 2.45 7.76
C THR A 154 -12.17 1.45 7.38
N LEU A 155 -12.45 1.31 6.09
CA LEU A 155 -13.70 0.72 5.61
C LEU A 155 -13.59 -0.72 5.08
N ASN A 156 -12.38 -1.18 4.75
CA ASN A 156 -12.18 -2.51 4.18
C ASN A 156 -10.86 -3.09 4.67
N GLY A 157 -10.81 -4.41 4.87
CA GLY A 157 -9.61 -5.06 5.36
C GLY A 157 -9.74 -6.57 5.50
N ALA A 158 -8.62 -7.22 5.86
CA ALA A 158 -8.56 -8.67 6.04
C ALA A 158 -7.46 -9.07 7.03
N VAL A 159 -7.57 -10.28 7.59
CA VAL A 159 -6.49 -10.89 8.38
C VAL A 159 -6.26 -12.32 7.94
N TRP A 160 -5.01 -12.64 7.61
CA TRP A 160 -4.54 -13.98 7.28
C TRP A 160 -3.61 -14.52 8.36
N PHE A 161 -3.84 -15.77 8.75
CA PHE A 161 -3.06 -16.49 9.74
C PHE A 161 -2.25 -17.61 9.08
N ASP A 162 -0.93 -17.59 9.28
CA ASP A 162 0.01 -18.64 8.87
C ASP A 162 1.22 -18.65 9.82
N GLU A 163 1.65 -19.82 10.29
CA GLU A 163 2.76 -19.96 11.26
C GLU A 163 4.07 -19.32 10.77
N ARG A 164 4.27 -19.25 9.46
CA ARG A 164 5.45 -18.65 8.83
C ARG A 164 5.58 -17.14 9.03
N HIS A 165 4.53 -16.46 9.48
CA HIS A 165 4.58 -15.04 9.84
C HIS A 165 5.08 -14.78 11.28
N VAL A 166 5.51 -15.81 12.03
CA VAL A 166 5.90 -15.65 13.44
C VAL A 166 7.06 -14.69 13.66
N GLY A 167 8.02 -14.65 12.74
CA GLY A 167 9.18 -13.75 12.82
C GLY A 167 9.04 -12.49 11.97
N ASN A 168 8.04 -12.45 11.07
CA ASN A 168 7.81 -11.29 10.23
C ASN A 168 6.33 -11.19 9.83
N PRO A 169 5.52 -10.38 10.54
CA PRO A 169 4.15 -10.10 10.15
C PRO A 169 4.13 -9.21 8.91
N LEU A 170 3.02 -9.27 8.16
CA LEU A 170 2.77 -8.32 7.06
C LEU A 170 1.71 -7.32 7.50
N VAL A 171 1.99 -6.04 7.28
CA VAL A 171 1.13 -4.93 7.64
C VAL A 171 0.95 -4.06 6.42
N PHE A 172 -0.20 -4.23 5.75
CA PHE A 172 -0.60 -3.45 4.60
C PHE A 172 -1.54 -2.33 5.04
N CYS A 173 -1.24 -1.10 4.65
CA CYS A 173 -2.05 0.08 4.93
C CYS A 173 -2.37 0.79 3.62
N GLY A 174 -3.65 1.05 3.36
CA GLY A 174 -4.13 1.70 2.14
C GLY A 174 -4.91 2.96 2.42
N THR A 175 -4.82 3.93 1.50
CA THR A 175 -5.55 5.20 1.58
C THR A 175 -6.09 5.60 0.20
N VAL A 176 -7.39 5.91 0.15
CA VAL A 176 -8.07 6.47 -1.02
C VAL A 176 -8.24 7.97 -0.85
N GLY A 177 -7.98 8.73 -1.91
CA GLY A 177 -8.15 10.18 -1.96
C GLY A 177 -9.03 10.66 -3.11
N VAL A 178 -9.51 11.91 -2.99
CA VAL A 178 -10.23 12.63 -4.04
C VAL A 178 -9.58 13.98 -4.31
N LEU A 179 -9.51 14.37 -5.59
CA LEU A 179 -8.97 15.66 -6.01
C LEU A 179 -9.62 16.16 -7.32
N PRO A 180 -9.64 17.49 -7.55
CA PRO A 180 -10.08 18.04 -8.82
C PRO A 180 -9.21 17.56 -9.99
N ARG A 181 -9.82 17.30 -11.16
CA ARG A 181 -9.11 16.81 -12.36
C ARG A 181 -8.08 17.78 -12.90
N ASP A 182 -8.21 19.06 -12.65
CA ASP A 182 -7.25 20.10 -13.03
C ASP A 182 -6.14 20.31 -11.97
N ARG A 183 -6.08 19.47 -10.94
CA ARG A 183 -5.06 19.47 -9.87
C ARG A 183 -4.25 18.18 -9.79
N ILE A 184 -4.43 17.25 -10.73
CA ILE A 184 -3.75 15.94 -10.74
C ILE A 184 -2.28 16.00 -11.16
N ARG A 185 -1.75 17.17 -11.52
CA ARG A 185 -0.36 17.35 -11.97
C ARG A 185 0.26 18.55 -11.27
N GLY A 186 1.44 18.34 -10.72
CA GLY A 186 2.35 19.37 -10.23
C GLY A 186 3.77 19.10 -10.73
N ALA A 187 4.58 20.14 -10.81
CA ALA A 187 6.01 20.02 -11.09
C ALA A 187 6.75 21.22 -10.49
N ALA A 188 7.87 20.97 -9.81
CA ALA A 188 8.75 22.03 -9.34
C ALA A 188 9.26 22.85 -10.54
N ARG A 189 9.52 24.14 -10.30
CA ARG A 189 10.09 25.04 -11.31
C ARG A 189 11.37 25.66 -10.77
N ALA A 190 12.29 25.98 -11.68
CA ALA A 190 13.49 26.73 -11.31
C ALA A 190 13.10 28.08 -10.65
N GLY A 191 13.66 28.35 -9.47
CA GLY A 191 13.38 29.53 -8.67
C GLY A 191 12.33 29.32 -7.57
N ASP A 192 11.53 28.25 -7.64
CA ASP A 192 10.60 27.89 -6.56
C ASP A 192 11.37 27.66 -5.26
N ALA A 193 10.80 28.12 -4.16
CA ALA A 193 11.31 27.84 -2.84
C ALA A 193 11.03 26.38 -2.45
N ILE A 194 12.03 25.74 -1.86
CA ILE A 194 11.90 24.42 -1.23
C ILE A 194 11.35 24.67 0.18
N VAL A 195 10.10 24.27 0.40
CA VAL A 195 9.41 24.52 1.66
C VAL A 195 9.05 23.20 2.32
N ALA A 196 9.50 22.99 3.56
CA ALA A 196 9.05 21.89 4.39
C ALA A 196 7.98 22.36 5.36
N ILE A 197 6.90 21.59 5.50
CA ILE A 197 5.84 21.84 6.48
C ILE A 197 5.62 20.62 7.37
N GLY A 198 5.14 20.86 8.60
CA GLY A 198 4.67 19.83 9.52
C GLY A 198 5.65 19.45 10.61
N GLY A 199 5.99 18.16 10.69
CA GLY A 199 6.82 17.58 11.75
C GLY A 199 8.25 18.13 11.79
N ARG A 200 8.84 18.13 12.99
CA ARG A 200 10.24 18.50 13.20
C ARG A 200 11.19 17.33 12.93
N THR A 201 12.40 17.66 12.50
CA THR A 201 13.47 16.71 12.13
C THR A 201 14.19 16.19 13.38
N GLY A 202 14.41 14.88 13.47
CA GLY A 202 15.14 14.23 14.57
C GLY A 202 15.93 13.01 14.10
N ARG A 203 16.58 12.28 15.03
CA ARG A 203 17.27 10.99 14.76
C ARG A 203 16.29 9.84 14.62
N ASP A 204 15.41 10.02 13.69
CA ASP A 204 14.18 9.30 13.53
C ASP A 204 14.28 8.48 12.25
N GLY A 205 14.18 7.15 12.35
CA GLY A 205 14.29 6.26 11.20
C GLY A 205 15.56 6.47 10.37
N ILE A 206 16.66 6.93 10.98
CA ILE A 206 17.94 7.02 10.26
C ILE A 206 18.35 5.60 9.87
N HIS A 207 18.54 5.37 8.58
CA HIS A 207 18.71 4.04 7.97
C HIS A 207 17.45 3.16 8.01
N GLY A 208 16.26 3.72 8.18
CA GLY A 208 14.99 2.99 8.14
C GLY A 208 14.75 2.27 6.80
N ALA A 209 15.02 2.94 5.68
CA ALA A 209 15.01 2.30 4.35
C ALA A 209 16.00 1.12 4.26
N THR A 210 17.22 1.28 4.77
CA THR A 210 18.24 0.20 4.82
C THR A 210 17.79 -0.94 5.72
N PHE A 211 17.18 -0.62 6.87
CA PHE A 211 16.66 -1.57 7.84
C PHE A 211 15.51 -2.40 7.26
N SER A 212 14.55 -1.77 6.58
CA SER A 212 13.44 -2.47 5.90
C SER A 212 13.91 -3.39 4.77
N SER A 213 15.13 -3.15 4.26
CA SER A 213 15.77 -3.97 3.23
C SER A 213 16.67 -5.07 3.79
N ALA A 214 16.89 -5.12 5.11
CA ALA A 214 17.69 -6.15 5.78
C ALA A 214 16.84 -7.37 6.18
N GLU A 215 17.50 -8.50 6.46
CA GLU A 215 16.83 -9.69 6.99
C GLU A 215 16.72 -9.57 8.52
N LEU A 216 15.55 -9.89 9.09
CA LEU A 216 15.35 -9.82 10.55
C LEU A 216 16.10 -10.95 11.26
N THR A 217 16.73 -10.65 12.39
CA THR A 217 17.37 -11.62 13.28
C THR A 217 16.93 -11.44 14.74
N ASP A 218 17.38 -12.33 15.61
CA ASP A 218 17.10 -12.32 17.04
C ASP A 218 17.64 -11.10 17.81
N SER A 219 18.66 -10.40 17.29
CA SER A 219 19.22 -9.18 17.91
C SER A 219 18.62 -7.86 17.39
N HIS A 220 17.80 -7.91 16.32
CA HIS A 220 17.35 -6.70 15.63
C HIS A 220 16.50 -5.77 16.51
N ALA A 221 15.72 -6.32 17.44
CA ALA A 221 14.91 -5.51 18.34
C ALA A 221 15.77 -4.60 19.25
N ASP A 222 16.90 -5.12 19.74
CA ASP A 222 17.82 -4.39 20.61
C ASP A 222 18.62 -3.34 19.82
N GLU A 223 18.98 -3.66 18.57
CA GLU A 223 19.77 -2.79 17.71
C GLU A 223 18.92 -1.65 17.11
N PHE A 224 17.68 -1.92 16.72
CA PHE A 224 16.88 -1.01 15.86
C PHE A 224 15.55 -0.57 16.47
N GLY A 225 15.21 -0.95 17.70
CA GLY A 225 13.98 -0.49 18.36
C GLY A 225 13.87 1.04 18.44
N HIS A 226 15.00 1.75 18.47
CA HIS A 226 15.05 3.22 18.45
C HIS A 226 14.70 3.85 17.09
N ALA A 227 14.70 3.07 16.01
CA ALA A 227 14.38 3.52 14.67
C ALA A 227 12.86 3.55 14.39
N VAL A 228 12.05 2.80 15.15
CA VAL A 228 10.60 2.78 15.00
C VAL A 228 9.98 3.96 15.74
N GLN A 229 9.38 4.87 14.99
CA GLN A 229 8.74 6.06 15.54
C GLN A 229 7.28 5.84 15.93
N ILE A 230 6.80 6.67 16.85
CA ILE A 230 5.37 6.88 17.07
C ILE A 230 5.00 8.18 16.36
N GLY A 231 4.15 8.08 15.33
CA GLY A 231 3.69 9.25 14.59
C GLY A 231 2.65 10.09 15.37
N ASN A 232 2.46 11.32 14.92
CA ASN A 232 1.54 12.30 15.46
C ASN A 232 0.47 12.71 14.43
N ALA A 233 -0.61 11.93 14.37
CA ALA A 233 -1.76 12.18 13.49
C ALA A 233 -2.34 13.60 13.59
N ILE A 234 -2.27 14.27 14.74
CA ILE A 234 -2.81 15.64 14.86
C ILE A 234 -1.96 16.64 14.08
N THR A 235 -0.63 16.49 14.09
CA THR A 235 0.26 17.31 13.26
C THR A 235 -0.02 17.08 11.78
N GLU A 236 -0.18 15.83 11.36
CA GLU A 236 -0.49 15.50 9.97
C GLU A 236 -1.86 16.05 9.54
N LYS A 237 -2.86 16.00 10.43
CA LYS A 237 -4.17 16.59 10.17
C LYS A 237 -4.09 18.10 9.93
N LYS A 238 -3.32 18.82 10.73
CA LYS A 238 -3.07 20.26 10.49
C LYS A 238 -2.41 20.49 9.15
N CYS A 239 -1.42 19.66 8.78
CA CYS A 239 -0.75 19.73 7.48
C CYS A 239 -1.71 19.50 6.32
N LEU A 240 -2.57 18.49 6.42
CA LEU A 240 -3.62 18.22 5.43
C LEU A 240 -4.54 19.44 5.24
N ASP A 241 -5.02 20.03 6.33
CA ASP A 241 -5.93 21.17 6.23
C ASP A 241 -5.26 22.41 5.63
N ALA A 242 -4.00 22.68 5.99
CA ALA A 242 -3.22 23.76 5.39
C ALA A 242 -2.94 23.51 3.90
N LEU A 243 -2.60 22.27 3.53
CA LEU A 243 -2.31 21.87 2.16
C LEU A 243 -3.54 22.06 1.26
N LEU A 244 -4.70 21.56 1.68
CA LEU A 244 -5.94 21.71 0.92
C LEU A 244 -6.36 23.19 0.82
N ALA A 245 -6.20 23.97 1.88
CA ALA A 245 -6.47 25.41 1.84
C ALA A 245 -5.55 26.17 0.88
N ALA A 246 -4.27 25.76 0.78
CA ALA A 246 -3.31 26.32 -0.16
C ALA A 246 -3.55 25.87 -1.61
N ARG A 247 -4.02 24.64 -1.83
CA ARG A 247 -4.45 24.13 -3.15
C ARG A 247 -5.67 24.88 -3.68
N ASP A 248 -6.65 25.10 -2.81
CA ASP A 248 -7.96 25.68 -3.14
C ASP A 248 -8.01 27.19 -2.90
N PHE A 249 -6.85 27.83 -2.80
CA PHE A 249 -6.77 29.26 -2.57
C PHE A 249 -7.45 30.04 -3.70
N ALA A 250 -8.14 31.14 -3.37
CA ALA A 250 -9.03 31.86 -4.29
C ALA A 250 -8.32 32.39 -5.55
N GLY A 251 -7.02 32.69 -5.46
CA GLY A 251 -6.17 33.11 -6.58
C GLY A 251 -5.60 31.96 -7.42
N GLY A 252 -5.96 30.71 -7.11
CA GLY A 252 -5.31 29.50 -7.61
C GLY A 252 -4.32 28.90 -6.60
N PRO A 253 -3.78 27.69 -6.87
CA PRO A 253 -2.87 27.00 -5.97
C PRO A 253 -1.63 27.82 -5.62
N LEU A 254 -1.26 27.83 -4.34
CA LEU A 254 -0.09 28.58 -3.83
C LEU A 254 1.25 27.86 -4.03
N TYR A 255 1.26 26.65 -4.60
CA TYR A 255 2.46 25.87 -4.88
C TYR A 255 2.35 25.14 -6.21
N ASN A 256 3.50 24.82 -6.81
CA ASN A 256 3.59 24.14 -8.10
C ASN A 256 3.72 22.63 -7.98
N ALA A 257 4.21 22.12 -6.85
CA ALA A 257 4.34 20.69 -6.56
C ALA A 257 4.42 20.43 -5.06
N VAL A 258 4.07 19.21 -4.66
CA VAL A 258 4.16 18.69 -3.30
C VAL A 258 4.55 17.21 -3.37
N THR A 259 5.28 16.72 -2.37
CA THR A 259 5.51 15.29 -2.14
C THR A 259 5.59 15.01 -0.63
N ASP A 260 5.39 13.76 -0.25
CA ASP A 260 5.62 13.31 1.12
C ASP A 260 7.14 13.31 1.45
N CYS A 261 7.47 13.32 2.74
CA CYS A 261 8.84 13.19 3.22
C CYS A 261 8.96 11.93 4.10
N GLY A 262 8.92 10.76 3.46
CA GLY A 262 9.05 9.44 4.07
C GLY A 262 10.48 8.90 4.09
N ALA A 263 10.66 7.72 3.48
CA ALA A 263 11.94 7.00 3.45
C ALA A 263 13.04 7.84 2.79
N GLY A 264 14.25 7.87 3.38
CA GLY A 264 15.33 8.74 2.94
C GLY A 264 15.14 10.24 3.23
N GLY A 265 13.99 10.67 3.76
CA GLY A 265 13.77 12.03 4.24
C GLY A 265 13.87 13.11 3.17
N PHE A 266 14.47 14.25 3.52
CA PHE A 266 14.68 15.34 2.56
C PHE A 266 15.55 14.92 1.37
N SER A 267 16.42 13.92 1.55
CA SER A 267 17.21 13.36 0.45
C SER A 267 16.37 12.81 -0.69
N SER A 268 15.30 12.07 -0.38
CA SER A 268 14.40 11.55 -1.41
C SER A 268 13.51 12.67 -1.93
N ALA A 269 12.78 13.34 -1.02
CA ALA A 269 11.76 14.33 -1.40
C ALA A 269 12.33 15.47 -2.27
N VAL A 270 13.43 16.09 -1.84
CA VAL A 270 14.05 17.18 -2.63
C VAL A 270 14.82 16.64 -3.83
N GLY A 271 15.45 15.47 -3.71
CA GLY A 271 16.20 14.82 -4.78
C GLY A 271 15.33 14.43 -5.98
N GLU A 272 14.13 13.92 -5.72
CA GLU A 272 13.14 13.55 -6.72
C GLU A 272 12.51 14.79 -7.36
N MET A 273 11.99 15.72 -6.56
CA MET A 273 11.40 16.97 -7.07
C MET A 273 12.40 17.80 -7.88
N GLY A 274 13.68 17.77 -7.49
CA GLY A 274 14.76 18.50 -8.13
C GLY A 274 15.48 17.74 -9.24
N GLY A 275 15.10 16.52 -9.59
CA GLY A 275 15.90 15.64 -10.47
C GLY A 275 16.33 16.27 -11.79
N GLU A 276 15.43 16.98 -12.48
CA GLU A 276 15.73 17.67 -13.75
C GLU A 276 16.26 19.10 -13.60
N LEU A 277 16.19 19.65 -12.38
CA LEU A 277 16.46 21.07 -12.10
C LEU A 277 17.76 21.30 -11.32
N GLY A 278 18.15 20.36 -10.48
CA GLY A 278 19.03 20.60 -9.34
C GLY A 278 18.32 21.32 -8.20
N ALA A 279 19.00 21.42 -7.06
CA ALA A 279 18.47 22.06 -5.87
C ALA A 279 19.61 22.62 -5.00
N GLU A 280 19.38 23.79 -4.40
CA GLU A 280 20.22 24.31 -3.33
C GLU A 280 19.46 24.21 -2.01
N VAL A 281 20.01 23.49 -1.03
CA VAL A 281 19.38 23.21 0.26
C VAL A 281 20.28 23.67 1.41
N HIS A 282 19.71 24.42 2.34
CA HIS A 282 20.32 24.90 3.57
C HIS A 282 19.77 24.09 4.74
N LEU A 283 20.51 23.07 5.13
CA LEU A 283 20.08 22.07 6.10
C LEU A 283 19.92 22.65 7.52
N ASP A 284 20.66 23.71 7.85
CA ASP A 284 20.55 24.39 9.15
C ASP A 284 19.24 25.19 9.33
N ARG A 285 18.42 25.29 8.29
CA ARG A 285 17.09 25.91 8.34
C ARG A 285 15.97 24.91 8.67
N ALA A 286 16.26 23.62 8.68
CA ALA A 286 15.27 22.60 9.01
C ALA A 286 14.84 22.71 10.48
N PRO A 287 13.53 22.65 10.81
CA PRO A 287 13.07 22.61 12.19
C PRO A 287 13.57 21.35 12.86
N LEU A 288 14.19 21.47 14.03
CA LEU A 288 14.78 20.34 14.76
C LEU A 288 13.97 20.03 16.03
N LYS A 289 13.86 18.75 16.37
CA LYS A 289 13.26 18.29 17.65
C LYS A 289 14.17 18.62 18.83
N TYR A 290 15.48 18.56 18.63
CA TYR A 290 16.51 18.80 19.63
C TYR A 290 17.83 19.20 18.95
N ASP A 291 18.70 19.87 19.69
CA ASP A 291 20.02 20.29 19.22
C ASP A 291 20.97 19.10 18.99
N GLY A 292 22.04 19.33 18.23
CA GLY A 292 23.14 18.38 18.07
C GLY A 292 22.98 17.35 16.95
N LEU A 293 22.01 17.54 16.06
CA LEU A 293 21.93 16.81 14.79
C LEU A 293 23.03 17.30 13.84
N SER A 294 23.73 16.35 13.22
CA SER A 294 24.67 16.61 12.14
C SER A 294 23.94 16.90 10.82
N PRO A 295 24.61 17.52 9.82
CA PRO A 295 23.99 17.78 8.52
C PRO A 295 23.45 16.50 7.85
N THR A 296 24.19 15.40 7.97
CA THR A 296 23.77 14.09 7.44
C THR A 296 22.50 13.61 8.10
N GLU A 297 22.42 13.65 9.44
CA GLU A 297 21.23 13.23 10.18
C GLU A 297 20.00 14.08 9.82
N VAL A 298 20.17 15.39 9.62
CA VAL A 298 19.07 16.26 9.15
C VAL A 298 18.61 15.87 7.75
N TRP A 299 19.54 15.59 6.84
CA TRP A 299 19.25 15.31 5.44
C TRP A 299 18.51 13.98 5.22
N ILE A 300 18.91 12.93 5.96
CA ILE A 300 18.37 11.57 5.79
C ILE A 300 17.36 11.15 6.87
N SER A 301 17.02 12.06 7.79
CA SER A 301 16.00 11.80 8.82
C SER A 301 14.69 11.39 8.18
N GLU A 302 14.08 10.30 8.66
CA GLU A 302 12.77 9.79 8.27
C GLU A 302 11.69 10.19 9.29
N ALA A 303 11.87 11.34 9.96
CA ALA A 303 10.87 11.90 10.85
C ALA A 303 9.49 12.03 10.17
N GLN A 304 8.44 11.63 10.88
CA GLN A 304 7.07 11.61 10.37
C GLN A 304 6.43 13.01 10.21
N GLU A 305 5.24 13.03 9.58
CA GLU A 305 4.35 14.18 9.39
C GLU A 305 4.97 15.36 8.62
N ARG A 306 5.90 15.09 7.70
CA ARG A 306 6.54 16.11 6.87
C ARG A 306 6.10 16.02 5.43
N MET A 307 5.86 17.18 4.82
CA MET A 307 5.63 17.36 3.39
C MET A 307 6.65 18.35 2.84
N VAL A 308 7.09 18.17 1.59
CA VAL A 308 7.97 19.11 0.87
C VAL A 308 7.22 19.70 -0.31
N LEU A 309 7.28 21.02 -0.46
CA LEU A 309 6.58 21.77 -1.50
C LEU A 309 7.53 22.64 -2.31
N ALA A 310 7.20 22.83 -3.59
CA ALA A 310 7.79 23.82 -4.47
C ALA A 310 6.88 25.05 -4.54
N VAL A 311 7.22 26.11 -3.81
CA VAL A 311 6.38 27.30 -3.64
C VAL A 311 6.95 28.45 -4.48
N PRO A 312 6.19 29.04 -5.43
CA PRO A 312 6.60 30.24 -6.13
C PRO A 312 7.00 31.37 -5.17
N ALA A 313 8.08 32.09 -5.48
CA ALA A 313 8.61 33.10 -4.58
C ALA A 313 7.62 34.24 -4.26
N ASP A 314 6.74 34.57 -5.22
CA ASP A 314 5.68 35.56 -5.09
C ASP A 314 4.46 35.06 -4.29
N GLN A 315 4.31 33.75 -4.10
CA GLN A 315 3.23 33.12 -3.32
C GLN A 315 3.62 32.78 -1.88
N LEU A 316 4.90 32.91 -1.51
CA LEU A 316 5.42 32.54 -0.18
C LEU A 316 4.72 33.25 0.98
N VAL A 317 4.33 34.51 0.81
CA VAL A 317 3.65 35.29 1.86
C VAL A 317 2.28 34.72 2.15
N ASP A 318 1.48 34.47 1.11
CA ASP A 318 0.15 33.90 1.23
C ASP A 318 0.22 32.45 1.73
N PHE A 319 1.18 31.66 1.25
CA PHE A 319 1.39 30.29 1.71
C PHE A 319 1.73 30.25 3.21
N ARG A 320 2.61 31.13 3.68
CA ARG A 320 2.94 31.26 5.10
C ARG A 320 1.71 31.65 5.93
N ALA A 321 0.89 32.59 5.45
CA ALA A 321 -0.33 32.99 6.14
C ALA A 321 -1.34 31.82 6.26
N VAL A 322 -1.44 30.96 5.24
CA VAL A 322 -2.23 29.73 5.32
C VAL A 322 -1.67 28.77 6.38
N CYS A 323 -0.36 28.50 6.38
CA CYS A 323 0.24 27.63 7.40
C CYS A 323 0.06 28.17 8.82
N GLU A 324 0.22 29.47 9.04
CA GLU A 324 0.01 30.12 10.34
C GLU A 324 -1.44 29.98 10.82
N LYS A 325 -2.43 30.20 9.94
CA LYS A 325 -3.86 30.03 10.25
C LYS A 325 -4.20 28.61 10.70
N HIS A 326 -3.52 27.62 10.16
CA HIS A 326 -3.71 26.20 10.46
C HIS A 326 -2.73 25.66 11.52
N GLU A 327 -1.92 26.54 12.13
CA GLU A 327 -0.91 26.19 13.14
C GLU A 327 0.10 25.12 12.66
N VAL A 328 0.53 25.23 11.40
CA VAL A 328 1.53 24.34 10.78
C VAL A 328 2.88 25.04 10.74
N GLU A 329 3.91 24.40 11.30
CA GLU A 329 5.28 24.89 11.22
C GLU A 329 5.80 24.79 9.79
N LEU A 330 6.50 25.83 9.33
CA LEU A 330 7.00 25.97 7.96
C LEU A 330 8.47 26.38 7.99
N ALA A 331 9.28 25.76 7.14
CA ALA A 331 10.67 26.15 6.90
C ALA A 331 11.00 26.27 5.41
N GLU A 332 11.63 27.39 5.04
CA GLU A 332 12.22 27.58 3.72
C GLU A 332 13.63 27.01 3.71
N LEU A 333 13.79 25.83 3.13
CA LEU A 333 15.05 25.09 3.08
C LEU A 333 15.97 25.58 1.97
N GLY A 334 15.45 26.22 0.93
CA GLY A 334 16.29 26.66 -0.19
C GLY A 334 15.51 26.87 -1.48
N ARG A 335 16.11 26.56 -2.63
CA ARG A 335 15.50 26.79 -3.95
C ARG A 335 15.78 25.68 -4.94
N PHE A 336 14.77 25.36 -5.75
CA PHE A 336 14.93 24.50 -6.92
C PHE A 336 15.61 25.24 -8.07
N GLY A 337 16.40 24.51 -8.85
CA GLY A 337 17.13 25.05 -10.01
C GLY A 337 18.56 25.43 -9.68
N THR A 338 19.52 24.72 -10.28
CA THR A 338 20.94 25.11 -10.31
C THR A 338 21.45 25.13 -11.76
N PRO A 339 22.42 26.00 -12.12
CA PRO A 339 22.88 26.13 -13.51
C PRO A 339 23.40 24.83 -14.13
N ASP A 340 23.96 23.94 -13.31
CA ASP A 340 24.55 22.66 -13.67
C ASP A 340 23.68 21.46 -13.28
N ARG A 341 22.42 21.67 -12.86
CA ARG A 341 21.51 20.62 -12.37
C ARG A 341 22.11 19.77 -11.25
N SER A 342 22.95 20.37 -10.41
CA SER A 342 23.48 19.73 -9.22
C SER A 342 22.56 19.90 -8.01
N LEU A 343 22.55 18.89 -7.15
CA LEU A 343 22.13 19.00 -5.75
C LEU A 343 23.29 19.62 -4.96
N ARG A 344 23.02 20.69 -4.21
CA ARG A 344 24.00 21.40 -3.36
C ARG A 344 23.46 21.53 -1.96
N LEU A 345 24.20 21.03 -0.98
CA LEU A 345 23.83 21.01 0.43
C LEU A 345 24.73 21.97 1.20
N PHE A 346 24.13 22.87 1.96
CA PHE A 346 24.79 23.85 2.79
C PHE A 346 24.44 23.65 4.26
N TRP A 347 25.41 23.90 5.13
CA TRP A 347 25.26 23.92 6.58
C TRP A 347 25.99 25.15 7.14
N HIS A 348 25.25 26.09 7.72
CA HIS A 348 25.78 27.35 8.24
C HIS A 348 26.67 28.10 7.21
N GLY A 349 26.20 28.13 5.96
CA GLY A 349 26.90 28.76 4.83
C GLY A 349 28.07 27.96 4.25
N THR A 350 28.44 26.81 4.82
CA THR A 350 29.47 25.92 4.26
C THR A 350 28.84 24.87 3.37
N GLU A 351 29.34 24.68 2.14
CA GLU A 351 28.90 23.58 1.28
C GLU A 351 29.41 22.24 1.83
N VAL A 352 28.50 21.38 2.26
CA VAL A 352 28.79 20.08 2.88
C VAL A 352 28.56 18.91 1.92
N GLY A 353 27.92 19.15 0.77
CA GLY A 353 27.70 18.14 -0.25
C GLY A 353 27.33 18.73 -1.60
N ARG A 354 27.81 18.10 -2.67
CA ARG A 354 27.43 18.39 -4.04
C ARG A 354 27.37 17.10 -4.85
N LEU A 355 26.27 16.89 -5.56
CA LEU A 355 26.10 15.73 -6.42
C LEU A 355 25.39 16.13 -7.72
N ASP A 356 25.80 15.53 -8.83
CA ASP A 356 25.09 15.65 -10.10
C ASP A 356 23.77 14.87 -10.03
N MET A 357 22.64 15.51 -10.36
CA MET A 357 21.33 14.84 -10.26
C MET A 357 21.21 13.69 -11.26
N ARG A 358 21.83 13.79 -12.43
CA ARG A 358 21.81 12.70 -13.40
C ARG A 358 22.58 11.49 -12.88
N PHE A 359 23.75 11.67 -12.27
CA PHE A 359 24.48 10.60 -11.62
C PHE A 359 23.67 9.99 -10.46
N LEU A 360 22.98 10.80 -9.66
CA LEU A 360 22.13 10.31 -8.57
C LEU A 360 21.01 9.39 -9.07
N HIS A 361 20.33 9.76 -10.17
CA HIS A 361 19.15 9.04 -10.68
C HIS A 361 19.48 7.96 -11.73
N GLU A 362 20.50 8.15 -12.55
CA GLU A 362 20.88 7.25 -13.67
C GLU A 362 22.21 6.50 -13.44
N GLY A 363 22.94 6.78 -12.35
CA GLY A 363 24.27 6.23 -12.11
C GLY A 363 24.31 4.86 -11.44
N ILE A 364 23.16 4.32 -11.03
CA ILE A 364 23.08 3.04 -10.30
C ILE A 364 23.25 1.86 -11.27
N PRO A 365 24.22 0.95 -11.04
CA PRO A 365 24.39 -0.23 -11.89
C PRO A 365 23.21 -1.20 -11.70
N THR A 366 22.68 -1.73 -12.80
CA THR A 366 21.59 -2.73 -12.75
C THR A 366 22.17 -4.14 -12.67
N PRO A 367 22.08 -4.85 -11.54
CA PRO A 367 22.57 -6.22 -11.43
C PRO A 367 21.67 -7.18 -12.22
N THR A 368 22.29 -8.19 -12.84
CA THR A 368 21.57 -9.34 -13.40
C THR A 368 21.45 -10.43 -12.34
N ARG A 369 20.27 -11.05 -12.22
CA ARG A 369 20.00 -12.16 -11.28
C ARG A 369 19.37 -13.33 -12.01
N GLU A 370 19.63 -14.53 -11.52
CA GLU A 370 19.03 -15.77 -12.03
C GLU A 370 17.74 -16.07 -11.26
N ALA A 371 16.71 -16.50 -11.99
CA ALA A 371 15.40 -16.86 -11.46
C ALA A 371 15.07 -18.28 -11.93
N LEU A 372 14.74 -19.17 -11.00
CA LEU A 372 14.46 -20.58 -11.27
C LEU A 372 13.08 -20.95 -10.73
N TRP A 373 12.19 -21.44 -11.60
CA TRP A 373 10.90 -21.97 -11.16
C TRP A 373 10.88 -23.50 -11.28
N ASP A 374 10.63 -24.18 -10.17
CA ASP A 374 10.39 -25.62 -10.09
C ASP A 374 9.03 -25.88 -9.41
N PRO A 375 8.04 -26.43 -10.14
CA PRO A 375 6.74 -26.78 -9.57
C PRO A 375 6.81 -27.76 -8.39
N ALA A 376 7.80 -28.66 -8.35
CA ALA A 376 7.96 -29.60 -7.25
C ALA A 376 8.43 -28.87 -5.98
N TRP A 377 9.36 -27.93 -6.12
CA TRP A 377 9.77 -27.03 -5.04
C TRP A 377 8.60 -26.17 -4.54
N GLY A 378 7.82 -25.59 -5.45
CA GLY A 378 6.62 -24.80 -5.10
C GLY A 378 5.60 -25.62 -4.31
N ALA A 379 5.29 -26.83 -4.77
CA ALA A 379 4.39 -27.75 -4.07
C ALA A 379 4.89 -28.14 -2.66
N ALA A 380 6.21 -28.16 -2.45
CA ALA A 380 6.82 -28.45 -1.16
C ALA A 380 6.72 -27.28 -0.16
N GLN A 381 6.47 -26.04 -0.61
CA GLN A 381 6.28 -24.86 0.26
C GLN A 381 4.94 -24.88 1.03
N GLY A 382 4.07 -25.86 0.79
CA GLY A 382 2.78 -26.00 1.48
C GLY A 382 1.68 -25.09 0.92
N GLY A 383 0.59 -24.93 1.68
CA GLY A 383 -0.63 -24.22 1.26
C GLY A 383 -1.84 -25.13 1.14
N VAL A 384 -3.00 -24.54 0.83
CA VAL A 384 -4.25 -25.25 0.58
C VAL A 384 -4.14 -26.02 -0.72
N ARG A 385 -4.26 -27.35 -0.64
CA ARG A 385 -4.35 -28.21 -1.81
C ARG A 385 -5.81 -28.54 -2.07
N CYS A 386 -6.27 -28.30 -3.29
CA CYS A 386 -7.56 -28.82 -3.77
C CYS A 386 -7.41 -30.34 -3.99
N GLY A 387 -7.48 -31.12 -2.92
CA GLY A 387 -7.43 -32.56 -2.96
C GLY A 387 -8.80 -33.18 -2.66
N HIS A 388 -9.28 -34.06 -3.52
CA HIS A 388 -10.48 -34.88 -3.31
C HIS A 388 -10.24 -36.02 -2.28
N GLY A 389 -9.38 -35.78 -1.28
CA GLY A 389 -8.71 -36.80 -0.47
C GLY A 389 -9.53 -37.40 0.67
N GLY A 390 -10.85 -37.20 0.72
CA GLY A 390 -11.70 -37.82 1.73
C GLY A 390 -12.65 -38.82 1.08
N GLY A 391 -12.51 -40.11 1.41
CA GLY A 391 -13.40 -41.16 0.92
C GLY A 391 -14.87 -40.75 0.99
N ALA A 392 -15.64 -41.02 -0.06
CA ALA A 392 -17.04 -40.62 -0.14
C ALA A 392 -17.81 -41.15 1.07
N ALA A 393 -18.40 -40.26 1.88
CA ALA A 393 -19.32 -40.69 2.92
C ALA A 393 -20.55 -41.29 2.22
N THR A 394 -20.77 -42.59 2.38
CA THR A 394 -21.92 -43.27 1.79
C THR A 394 -23.07 -43.31 2.79
N GLY A 395 -24.19 -42.67 2.47
CA GLY A 395 -25.41 -42.62 3.31
C GLY A 395 -25.71 -41.22 3.85
N ALA A 396 -26.99 -40.85 3.87
CA ALA A 396 -27.45 -39.49 4.18
C ALA A 396 -26.97 -38.98 5.55
N ASP A 397 -27.03 -39.82 6.59
CA ASP A 397 -26.61 -39.44 7.95
C ASP A 397 -25.10 -39.23 8.07
N ALA A 398 -24.30 -40.06 7.39
CA ALA A 398 -22.86 -39.93 7.37
C ALA A 398 -22.42 -38.65 6.62
N ILE A 399 -23.12 -38.31 5.54
CA ILE A 399 -22.92 -37.06 4.79
C ILE A 399 -23.28 -35.86 5.67
N ALA A 400 -24.46 -35.87 6.31
CA ALA A 400 -24.90 -34.78 7.18
C ALA A 400 -23.94 -34.55 8.36
N SER A 401 -23.49 -35.63 9.01
CA SER A 401 -22.50 -35.55 10.10
C SER A 401 -21.16 -34.98 9.64
N ARG A 402 -20.67 -35.40 8.46
CA ARG A 402 -19.45 -34.84 7.87
C ARG A 402 -19.59 -33.36 7.53
N ILE A 403 -20.75 -32.94 7.02
CA ILE A 403 -21.04 -31.54 6.72
C ILE A 403 -21.10 -30.71 8.01
N ASP A 404 -21.79 -31.16 9.06
CA ASP A 404 -21.84 -30.46 10.34
C ASP A 404 -20.44 -30.28 10.95
N ALA A 405 -19.63 -31.36 10.95
CA ALA A 405 -18.26 -31.29 11.43
C ALA A 405 -17.38 -30.33 10.60
N ALA A 406 -17.47 -30.39 9.27
CA ALA A 406 -16.72 -29.51 8.38
C ALA A 406 -17.13 -28.05 8.54
N LEU A 407 -18.44 -27.78 8.61
CA LEU A 407 -18.97 -26.42 8.79
C LEU A 407 -18.49 -25.81 10.12
N ARG A 408 -18.56 -26.58 11.22
CA ARG A 408 -18.04 -26.13 12.52
C ARG A 408 -16.54 -25.84 12.48
N ALA A 409 -15.77 -26.70 11.81
CA ALA A 409 -14.33 -26.50 11.65
C ALA A 409 -14.01 -25.25 10.82
N LEU A 410 -14.73 -25.02 9.71
CA LEU A 410 -14.56 -23.84 8.87
C LEU A 410 -14.95 -22.56 9.62
N MET A 411 -16.09 -22.54 10.30
CA MET A 411 -16.53 -21.37 11.08
C MET A 411 -15.58 -21.04 12.24
N ALA A 412 -14.90 -22.04 12.80
CA ALA A 412 -13.88 -21.86 13.84
C ALA A 412 -12.48 -21.54 13.28
N HIS A 413 -12.26 -21.71 11.98
CA HIS A 413 -10.94 -21.53 11.38
C HIS A 413 -10.53 -20.05 11.47
N PRO A 414 -9.33 -19.71 11.95
CA PRO A 414 -8.91 -18.32 12.12
C PRO A 414 -9.06 -17.51 10.84
N ASN A 415 -8.73 -18.04 9.66
CA ASN A 415 -8.87 -17.33 8.36
C ASN A 415 -10.32 -17.11 7.88
N ILE A 416 -11.33 -17.67 8.55
CA ILE A 416 -12.75 -17.56 8.15
C ILE A 416 -13.60 -16.89 9.25
N ALA A 417 -13.24 -17.09 10.52
CA ALA A 417 -13.98 -16.57 11.66
C ALA A 417 -14.22 -15.05 11.60
N SER A 418 -15.19 -14.54 12.36
CA SER A 418 -15.53 -13.11 12.35
C SER A 418 -14.34 -12.20 12.69
N ARG A 419 -14.25 -11.06 12.00
CA ARG A 419 -13.30 -9.95 12.26
C ARG A 419 -13.92 -8.79 13.02
N GLU A 420 -15.14 -8.97 13.52
CA GLU A 420 -15.92 -7.92 14.20
C GLU A 420 -15.13 -7.17 15.28
N TRP A 421 -14.30 -7.86 16.06
CA TRP A 421 -13.52 -7.24 17.12
C TRP A 421 -12.48 -6.23 16.61
N ILE A 422 -11.98 -6.39 15.38
CA ILE A 422 -11.10 -5.42 14.71
C ILE A 422 -11.95 -4.29 14.17
N ILE A 423 -12.95 -4.64 13.35
CA ILE A 423 -13.78 -3.70 12.60
C ILE A 423 -14.42 -2.67 13.54
N ARG A 424 -14.98 -3.10 14.68
CA ARG A 424 -15.67 -2.20 15.63
C ARG A 424 -14.78 -1.18 16.33
N GLN A 425 -13.47 -1.27 16.18
CA GLN A 425 -12.54 -0.32 16.77
C GLN A 425 -12.30 0.91 15.89
N TYR A 426 -12.52 0.78 14.58
CA TYR A 426 -12.30 1.86 13.61
C TYR A 426 -13.54 2.74 13.49
N ASP A 427 -13.33 4.00 13.12
CA ASP A 427 -14.39 4.85 12.60
C ASP A 427 -14.77 4.42 11.18
N HIS A 428 -16.08 4.40 10.88
CA HIS A 428 -16.65 4.02 9.58
C HIS A 428 -17.57 5.09 8.98
N GLU A 429 -17.69 6.25 9.62
CA GLU A 429 -18.76 7.23 9.39
C GLU A 429 -18.25 8.66 9.20
N VAL A 430 -17.06 8.96 9.72
CA VAL A 430 -16.45 10.28 9.64
C VAL A 430 -16.39 10.73 8.19
N GLN A 431 -16.65 12.03 7.97
CA GLN A 431 -16.89 12.67 6.67
C GLN A 431 -18.25 12.38 6.01
N GLY A 432 -19.05 11.44 6.52
CA GLY A 432 -20.44 11.21 6.11
C GLY A 432 -20.62 10.61 4.71
N GLY A 433 -19.58 9.97 4.16
CA GLY A 433 -19.57 9.43 2.80
C GLY A 433 -19.92 7.94 2.68
N SER A 434 -20.00 7.18 3.78
CA SER A 434 -20.16 5.73 3.75
C SER A 434 -21.56 5.28 3.32
N VAL A 435 -21.64 4.42 2.30
CA VAL A 435 -22.87 3.80 1.79
C VAL A 435 -22.96 2.35 2.26
N ILE A 436 -22.00 1.51 1.84
CA ILE A 436 -21.82 0.14 2.36
C ILE A 436 -20.65 0.15 3.31
N LYS A 437 -20.90 -0.27 4.55
CA LYS A 437 -19.92 -0.38 5.64
C LYS A 437 -19.41 -1.82 5.74
N PRO A 438 -18.26 -2.05 6.40
CA PRO A 438 -17.69 -3.38 6.53
C PRO A 438 -18.58 -4.40 7.26
N LEU A 439 -19.56 -3.95 8.08
CA LEU A 439 -20.59 -4.81 8.65
C LEU A 439 -21.98 -4.49 8.08
N VAL A 440 -22.66 -5.51 7.56
CA VAL A 440 -23.97 -5.43 6.90
C VAL A 440 -25.00 -6.36 7.58
N GLY A 441 -26.20 -6.44 6.99
CA GLY A 441 -27.32 -7.20 7.56
C GLY A 441 -28.15 -6.42 8.57
N ALA A 442 -29.26 -7.03 9.01
CA ALA A 442 -30.27 -6.37 9.83
C ALA A 442 -29.76 -5.83 11.19
N ARG A 443 -28.63 -6.37 11.69
CA ARG A 443 -28.00 -5.94 12.95
C ARG A 443 -26.59 -5.38 12.77
N SER A 444 -26.12 -5.22 11.53
CA SER A 444 -24.74 -4.79 11.23
C SER A 444 -23.70 -5.64 11.98
N ASP A 445 -23.84 -6.96 11.84
CA ASP A 445 -23.04 -7.99 12.52
C ASP A 445 -22.49 -9.06 11.56
N GLY A 446 -22.88 -9.03 10.28
CA GLY A 446 -22.27 -9.85 9.23
C GLY A 446 -21.19 -9.06 8.47
N PRO A 447 -20.10 -9.69 8.01
CA PRO A 447 -19.14 -9.02 7.13
C PRO A 447 -19.83 -8.61 5.81
N GLY A 448 -19.33 -7.57 5.13
CA GLY A 448 -19.64 -7.28 3.72
C GLY A 448 -18.47 -7.65 2.80
N ASP A 449 -18.74 -7.87 1.51
CA ASP A 449 -17.70 -8.25 0.53
C ASP A 449 -16.75 -7.09 0.20
N ALA A 450 -17.28 -5.87 0.12
CA ALA A 450 -16.54 -4.63 -0.14
C ALA A 450 -17.26 -3.44 0.52
N ALA A 451 -16.56 -2.32 0.66
CA ALA A 451 -17.15 -1.07 1.11
C ALA A 451 -17.53 -0.19 -0.08
N VAL A 452 -18.49 0.72 0.11
CA VAL A 452 -18.85 1.73 -0.90
C VAL A 452 -18.96 3.09 -0.23
N ILE A 453 -18.38 4.12 -0.84
CA ILE A 453 -18.47 5.51 -0.41
C ILE A 453 -18.99 6.43 -1.52
N MET A 454 -19.56 7.57 -1.14
CA MET A 454 -19.78 8.73 -2.01
C MET A 454 -18.63 9.72 -1.81
N PRO A 455 -17.61 9.73 -2.70
CA PRO A 455 -16.42 10.57 -2.51
C PRO A 455 -16.68 12.05 -2.78
N VAL A 456 -17.72 12.37 -3.56
CA VAL A 456 -18.10 13.73 -3.95
C VAL A 456 -19.48 14.03 -3.36
N PRO A 457 -19.65 15.11 -2.58
CA PRO A 457 -20.95 15.51 -2.04
C PRO A 457 -22.01 15.69 -3.14
N ASP A 458 -23.27 15.38 -2.82
CA ASP A 458 -24.44 15.52 -3.70
C ASP A 458 -24.42 14.68 -5.00
N SER A 459 -23.40 13.84 -5.20
CA SER A 459 -23.34 12.87 -6.29
C SER A 459 -24.02 11.56 -5.90
N THR A 460 -24.76 10.94 -6.82
CA THR A 460 -25.24 9.56 -6.67
C THR A 460 -24.19 8.53 -7.09
N ARG A 461 -23.08 8.95 -7.70
CA ARG A 461 -21.98 8.06 -8.05
C ARG A 461 -21.21 7.67 -6.80
N GLY A 462 -20.90 6.38 -6.68
CA GLY A 462 -20.11 5.82 -5.60
C GLY A 462 -18.76 5.30 -6.03
N LEU A 463 -17.96 4.92 -5.05
CA LEU A 463 -16.67 4.26 -5.21
C LEU A 463 -16.65 3.04 -4.30
N ALA A 464 -16.64 1.85 -4.90
CA ALA A 464 -16.44 0.59 -4.21
C ALA A 464 -14.95 0.40 -3.89
N ILE A 465 -14.63 -0.14 -2.73
CA ILE A 465 -13.25 -0.41 -2.26
C ILE A 465 -13.19 -1.85 -1.75
N GLY A 466 -12.24 -2.62 -2.26
CA GLY A 466 -12.12 -4.05 -1.96
C GLY A 466 -10.70 -4.58 -2.07
N ASN A 467 -10.48 -5.74 -1.48
CA ASN A 467 -9.20 -6.45 -1.45
C ASN A 467 -9.39 -7.91 -1.88
N GLY A 468 -8.31 -8.52 -2.36
CA GLY A 468 -8.17 -9.95 -2.62
C GLY A 468 -6.81 -10.45 -2.14
N LEU A 469 -6.81 -11.59 -1.46
CA LEU A 469 -5.62 -12.17 -0.83
C LEU A 469 -5.72 -13.70 -0.81
N ALA A 470 -5.06 -14.33 -1.78
CA ALA A 470 -5.11 -15.77 -1.96
C ALA A 470 -3.85 -16.51 -1.45
N THR A 471 -3.16 -16.00 -0.42
CA THR A 471 -1.89 -16.54 0.10
C THR A 471 -1.93 -18.04 0.40
N GLY A 472 -3.10 -18.60 0.71
CA GLY A 472 -3.27 -20.05 0.85
C GLY A 472 -2.87 -20.86 -0.39
N LEU A 473 -2.82 -20.26 -1.59
CA LEU A 473 -2.40 -20.87 -2.84
C LEU A 473 -0.91 -20.65 -3.17
N CYS A 474 -0.09 -20.22 -2.20
CA CYS A 474 1.33 -19.89 -2.41
C CYS A 474 2.20 -21.01 -3.02
N ALA A 475 1.71 -22.25 -3.06
CA ALA A 475 2.36 -23.36 -3.78
C ALA A 475 2.51 -23.10 -5.29
N ASP A 476 1.57 -22.35 -5.88
CA ASP A 476 1.66 -21.86 -7.27
C ASP A 476 1.38 -20.35 -7.27
N PRO A 477 2.43 -19.51 -7.18
CA PRO A 477 2.31 -18.05 -7.13
C PRO A 477 1.56 -17.45 -8.32
N TYR A 478 1.54 -18.13 -9.47
CA TYR A 478 0.77 -17.68 -10.62
C TYR A 478 -0.74 -17.83 -10.35
N LEU A 479 -1.16 -19.02 -9.88
CA LEU A 479 -2.57 -19.24 -9.50
C LEU A 479 -2.98 -18.38 -8.30
N MET A 480 -2.08 -18.21 -7.33
CA MET A 480 -2.27 -17.27 -6.21
C MET A 480 -2.53 -15.85 -6.71
N GLY A 481 -1.72 -15.35 -7.66
CA GLY A 481 -1.90 -14.01 -8.22
C GLY A 481 -3.23 -13.85 -8.95
N LEU A 482 -3.59 -14.81 -9.81
CA LEU A 482 -4.88 -14.79 -10.50
C LEU A 482 -6.06 -14.83 -9.53
N ALA A 483 -6.00 -15.66 -8.49
CA ALA A 483 -7.06 -15.78 -7.49
C ALA A 483 -7.20 -14.51 -6.64
N ALA A 484 -6.10 -13.83 -6.30
CA ALA A 484 -6.15 -12.56 -5.58
C ALA A 484 -6.77 -11.45 -6.44
N ILE A 485 -6.45 -11.41 -7.75
CA ILE A 485 -7.07 -10.46 -8.69
C ILE A 485 -8.56 -10.75 -8.84
N ASP A 486 -8.94 -12.02 -9.05
CA ASP A 486 -10.35 -12.44 -9.13
C ASP A 486 -11.12 -12.03 -7.87
N GLU A 487 -10.60 -12.35 -6.68
CA GLU A 487 -11.27 -12.04 -5.42
C GLU A 487 -11.49 -10.52 -5.25
N CYS A 488 -10.48 -9.70 -5.54
CA CYS A 488 -10.61 -8.25 -5.48
C CYS A 488 -11.70 -7.73 -6.44
N VAL A 489 -11.64 -8.14 -7.72
CA VAL A 489 -12.61 -7.72 -8.73
C VAL A 489 -14.02 -8.20 -8.39
N ARG A 490 -14.16 -9.45 -7.96
CA ARG A 490 -15.43 -10.08 -7.59
C ARG A 490 -16.06 -9.38 -6.38
N ASN A 491 -15.28 -9.08 -5.35
CA ASN A 491 -15.75 -8.33 -4.18
C ASN A 491 -16.31 -6.95 -4.58
N LEU A 492 -15.62 -6.23 -5.48
CA LEU A 492 -16.09 -4.94 -6.00
C LEU A 492 -17.39 -5.08 -6.81
N VAL A 493 -17.47 -6.06 -7.70
CA VAL A 493 -18.67 -6.31 -8.52
C VAL A 493 -19.87 -6.70 -7.65
N CYS A 494 -19.66 -7.49 -6.59
CA CYS A 494 -20.71 -7.93 -5.67
C CYS A 494 -21.46 -6.76 -4.98
N VAL A 495 -20.82 -5.60 -4.84
CA VAL A 495 -21.43 -4.39 -4.25
C VAL A 495 -21.93 -3.37 -5.29
N GLY A 496 -21.88 -3.72 -6.58
CA GLY A 496 -22.40 -2.92 -7.68
C GLY A 496 -21.37 -2.09 -8.43
N ALA A 497 -20.06 -2.35 -8.28
CA ALA A 497 -19.05 -1.69 -9.09
C ALA A 497 -19.20 -2.07 -10.57
N ASN A 498 -19.04 -1.08 -11.44
CA ASN A 498 -18.98 -1.26 -12.88
C ASN A 498 -17.64 -1.93 -13.25
N PRO A 499 -17.65 -3.17 -13.79
CA PRO A 499 -16.44 -3.92 -14.08
C PRO A 499 -15.53 -3.24 -15.12
N ASP A 500 -16.07 -2.38 -15.99
CA ASP A 500 -15.27 -1.62 -16.98
C ASP A 500 -14.54 -0.41 -16.36
N ARG A 501 -14.78 -0.13 -15.07
CA ARG A 501 -14.26 1.02 -14.31
C ARG A 501 -13.62 0.58 -13.00
N ILE A 502 -13.04 -0.61 -12.96
CA ILE A 502 -12.24 -1.11 -11.85
C ILE A 502 -10.76 -0.88 -12.14
N ALA A 503 -10.02 -0.39 -11.16
CA ALA A 503 -8.57 -0.34 -11.17
C ALA A 503 -8.01 -0.99 -9.91
N ILE A 504 -6.83 -1.60 -10.04
CA ILE A 504 -6.21 -2.39 -8.98
C ILE A 504 -4.79 -1.92 -8.67
N LEU A 505 -4.26 -2.45 -7.57
CA LEU A 505 -2.91 -2.24 -7.07
C LEU A 505 -2.28 -3.58 -6.72
N ASP A 506 -0.98 -3.70 -6.93
CA ASP A 506 -0.17 -4.86 -6.60
C ASP A 506 0.74 -4.57 -5.41
N ASN A 507 0.62 -5.36 -4.34
CA ASN A 507 1.52 -5.28 -3.19
C ASN A 507 2.22 -6.63 -2.96
N PHE A 508 3.45 -6.74 -3.47
CA PHE A 508 4.27 -7.95 -3.38
C PHE A 508 5.00 -8.01 -2.03
N CYS A 509 4.76 -9.05 -1.23
CA CYS A 509 5.54 -9.37 -0.04
C CYS A 509 6.22 -10.72 -0.23
N TRP A 510 7.54 -10.70 -0.39
CA TRP A 510 8.34 -11.90 -0.72
C TRP A 510 9.51 -12.12 0.25
N PRO A 511 9.93 -13.39 0.45
CA PRO A 511 11.22 -13.70 1.07
C PRO A 511 12.42 -13.15 0.29
N SER A 512 13.64 -13.44 0.74
CA SER A 512 14.86 -12.97 0.07
C SER A 512 14.95 -13.49 -1.37
N CYS A 513 14.89 -12.57 -2.34
CA CYS A 513 15.10 -12.84 -3.78
C CYS A 513 16.59 -12.89 -4.17
N LYS A 514 17.47 -13.14 -3.18
CA LYS A 514 18.83 -13.65 -3.45
C LYS A 514 18.79 -15.16 -3.74
N ASP A 515 17.79 -15.87 -3.20
CA ASP A 515 17.49 -17.24 -3.62
C ASP A 515 16.77 -17.17 -4.99
N GLU A 516 17.34 -17.83 -5.98
CA GLU A 516 16.83 -17.91 -7.35
C GLU A 516 15.40 -18.47 -7.43
N ARG A 517 15.00 -19.34 -6.50
CA ARG A 517 13.66 -19.96 -6.46
C ARG A 517 12.61 -19.01 -5.93
N ASN A 518 12.97 -18.18 -4.97
CA ASN A 518 12.12 -17.08 -4.50
C ASN A 518 11.98 -16.00 -5.58
N LEU A 519 13.04 -15.72 -6.35
CA LEU A 519 12.92 -14.83 -7.50
C LEU A 519 12.07 -15.46 -8.61
N GLY A 520 12.22 -16.75 -8.88
CA GLY A 520 11.37 -17.48 -9.84
C GLY A 520 9.89 -17.47 -9.45
N SER A 521 9.58 -17.61 -8.15
CA SER A 521 8.20 -17.53 -7.65
C SER A 521 7.62 -16.11 -7.76
N LEU A 522 8.44 -15.06 -7.59
CA LEU A 522 8.06 -13.67 -7.84
C LEU A 522 7.73 -13.43 -9.33
N VAL A 523 8.57 -13.96 -10.24
CA VAL A 523 8.32 -13.87 -11.69
C VAL A 523 6.97 -14.49 -12.04
N ARG A 524 6.65 -15.67 -11.49
CA ARG A 524 5.35 -16.34 -11.69
C ARG A 524 4.16 -15.48 -11.25
N ALA A 525 4.25 -14.82 -10.10
CA ALA A 525 3.19 -13.93 -9.63
C ALA A 525 3.05 -12.68 -10.51
N ALA A 526 4.17 -12.12 -10.99
CA ALA A 526 4.16 -10.97 -11.88
C ALA A 526 3.55 -11.31 -13.26
N GLU A 527 3.79 -12.52 -13.78
CA GLU A 527 3.12 -13.05 -14.99
C GLU A 527 1.61 -13.16 -14.79
N ALA A 528 1.16 -13.63 -13.62
CA ALA A 528 -0.26 -13.66 -13.28
C ALA A 528 -0.88 -12.26 -13.22
N CYS A 529 -0.15 -11.25 -12.74
CA CYS A 529 -0.62 -9.86 -12.83
C CYS A 529 -0.85 -9.43 -14.28
N TYR A 530 0.07 -9.75 -15.20
CA TYR A 530 -0.09 -9.41 -16.61
C TYR A 530 -1.34 -10.07 -17.22
N ASP A 531 -1.50 -11.38 -17.03
CA ASP A 531 -2.62 -12.13 -17.60
C ASP A 531 -3.95 -11.77 -16.94
N GLY A 532 -3.97 -11.61 -15.61
CA GLY A 532 -5.16 -11.24 -14.84
C GLY A 532 -5.67 -9.85 -15.17
N ALA A 533 -4.77 -8.86 -15.27
CA ALA A 533 -5.14 -7.50 -15.68
C ALA A 533 -5.80 -7.48 -17.06
N HIS A 534 -5.25 -8.23 -18.03
CA HIS A 534 -5.83 -8.34 -19.36
C HIS A 534 -7.16 -9.10 -19.38
N ALA A 535 -7.28 -10.16 -18.59
CA ALA A 535 -8.49 -10.97 -18.52
C ALA A 535 -9.68 -10.18 -17.96
N TYR A 536 -9.49 -9.45 -16.85
CA TYR A 536 -10.53 -8.61 -16.25
C TYR A 536 -10.59 -7.20 -16.83
N ARG A 537 -9.66 -6.83 -17.73
CA ARG A 537 -9.49 -5.47 -18.26
C ARG A 537 -9.33 -4.41 -17.17
N THR A 538 -8.61 -4.76 -16.10
CA THR A 538 -8.37 -3.90 -14.95
C THR A 538 -6.90 -3.46 -14.92
N PRO A 539 -6.59 -2.16 -15.03
CA PRO A 539 -5.23 -1.66 -14.97
C PRO A 539 -4.71 -1.62 -13.53
N PHE A 540 -3.42 -1.90 -13.38
CA PHE A 540 -2.67 -1.53 -12.18
C PHE A 540 -2.33 -0.04 -12.22
N ILE A 541 -2.73 0.72 -11.21
CA ILE A 541 -2.51 2.18 -11.17
C ILE A 541 -1.41 2.61 -10.20
N SER A 542 -1.12 1.77 -9.22
CA SER A 542 -0.07 1.94 -8.21
C SER A 542 0.26 0.57 -7.62
N GLY A 543 1.34 0.48 -6.85
CA GLY A 543 1.76 -0.75 -6.19
C GLY A 543 2.94 -0.52 -5.26
N LYS A 544 3.39 -1.62 -4.64
CA LYS A 544 4.57 -1.67 -3.78
C LYS A 544 5.17 -3.07 -3.79
N ASP A 545 6.46 -3.15 -3.52
CA ASP A 545 7.14 -4.40 -3.17
C ASP A 545 7.88 -4.28 -1.83
N SER A 546 7.80 -5.35 -1.06
CA SER A 546 8.58 -5.60 0.14
C SER A 546 9.26 -6.95 -0.04
N LEU A 547 10.58 -6.92 -0.16
CA LEU A 547 11.42 -8.11 -0.31
C LEU A 547 12.16 -8.38 1.00
N ASN A 548 12.80 -9.56 1.10
CA ASN A 548 13.54 -10.00 2.29
C ASN A 548 12.66 -10.21 3.53
N ASN A 549 11.37 -10.54 3.33
CA ASN A 549 10.46 -10.90 4.41
C ASN A 549 10.78 -12.31 4.94
N GLN A 550 11.78 -12.41 5.79
CA GLN A 550 12.19 -13.64 6.46
C GLN A 550 12.88 -13.34 7.79
N PHE A 551 12.89 -14.32 8.68
CA PHE A 551 13.52 -14.23 9.99
C PHE A 551 14.59 -15.31 10.16
N VAL A 552 15.78 -14.92 10.60
CA VAL A 552 16.88 -15.84 10.93
C VAL A 552 16.91 -16.02 12.45
N ALA A 553 16.54 -17.22 12.91
CA ALA A 553 16.56 -17.56 14.32
C ALA A 553 17.99 -17.80 14.84
N ALA A 554 18.17 -17.71 16.16
CA ALA A 554 19.45 -17.91 16.84
C ALA A 554 20.11 -19.29 16.58
N ASP A 555 19.30 -20.30 16.22
CA ASP A 555 19.75 -21.64 15.83
C ASP A 555 20.17 -21.75 14.36
N GLY A 556 20.14 -20.64 13.61
CA GLY A 556 20.47 -20.56 12.18
C GLY A 556 19.33 -20.93 11.25
N ARG A 557 18.14 -21.29 11.76
CA ARG A 557 16.97 -21.60 10.95
C ARG A 557 16.39 -20.32 10.33
N VAL A 558 16.13 -20.36 9.02
CA VAL A 558 15.45 -19.28 8.30
C VAL A 558 13.95 -19.60 8.20
N ILE A 559 13.13 -18.69 8.70
CA ILE A 559 11.67 -18.72 8.62
C ILE A 559 11.25 -17.73 7.54
N GLN A 560 10.81 -18.24 6.39
CA GLN A 560 10.35 -17.43 5.26
C GLN A 560 8.83 -17.30 5.29
N ILE A 561 8.31 -16.10 5.03
CA ILE A 561 6.87 -15.95 4.80
C ILE A 561 6.44 -16.75 3.55
N PRO A 562 5.17 -17.17 3.44
CA PRO A 562 4.64 -17.52 2.13
C PRO A 562 4.75 -16.33 1.17
N PRO A 563 5.08 -16.57 -0.12
CA PRO A 563 4.79 -15.62 -1.18
C PRO A 563 3.39 -15.04 -0.99
N THR A 564 3.29 -13.72 -0.90
CA THR A 564 2.04 -13.04 -0.58
C THR A 564 1.86 -11.86 -1.52
N LEU A 565 0.77 -11.86 -2.27
CA LEU A 565 0.36 -10.75 -3.13
C LEU A 565 -1.00 -10.26 -2.68
N LEU A 566 -1.05 -9.04 -2.14
CA LEU A 566 -2.30 -8.35 -1.88
C LEU A 566 -2.69 -7.57 -3.13
N ILE A 567 -3.89 -7.85 -3.64
CA ILE A 567 -4.54 -7.04 -4.66
C ILE A 567 -5.58 -6.16 -3.99
N SER A 568 -5.35 -4.86 -4.03
CA SER A 568 -6.32 -3.86 -3.58
C SER A 568 -6.92 -3.18 -4.79
N GLY A 569 -8.17 -2.73 -4.70
CA GLY A 569 -8.79 -2.08 -5.85
C GLY A 569 -9.96 -1.19 -5.45
N PHE A 570 -10.30 -0.32 -6.39
CA PHE A 570 -11.54 0.42 -6.34
C PHE A 570 -12.29 0.35 -7.66
N GLY A 571 -13.60 0.58 -7.62
CA GLY A 571 -14.45 0.54 -8.79
C GLY A 571 -15.54 1.60 -8.73
N ILE A 572 -15.85 2.21 -9.87
CA ILE A 572 -16.94 3.17 -9.94
C ILE A 572 -18.28 2.44 -9.77
N VAL A 573 -19.11 2.90 -8.84
CA VAL A 573 -20.52 2.53 -8.76
C VAL A 573 -21.31 3.65 -9.42
N ASP A 574 -21.99 3.36 -10.53
CA ASP A 574 -22.65 4.41 -11.31
C ASP A 574 -23.78 5.11 -10.52
N ASP A 575 -24.47 4.36 -9.66
CA ASP A 575 -25.51 4.86 -8.75
C ASP A 575 -25.52 4.05 -7.44
N VAL A 576 -25.27 4.71 -6.32
CA VAL A 576 -25.22 4.10 -4.98
C VAL A 576 -26.57 3.55 -4.51
N GLU A 577 -27.69 4.00 -5.10
CA GLU A 577 -29.01 3.44 -4.78
C GLU A 577 -29.17 1.99 -5.27
N HIS A 578 -28.30 1.54 -6.18
CA HIS A 578 -28.29 0.18 -6.71
C HIS A 578 -27.26 -0.74 -6.03
N CYS A 579 -26.58 -0.25 -4.98
CA CYS A 579 -25.67 -1.07 -4.21
C CYS A 579 -26.36 -2.30 -3.59
N VAL A 580 -25.65 -3.42 -3.56
CA VAL A 580 -26.14 -4.70 -3.02
C VAL A 580 -25.20 -5.16 -1.89
N THR A 581 -25.77 -5.78 -0.87
CA THR A 581 -25.01 -6.40 0.24
C THR A 581 -25.35 -7.88 0.36
N MET A 582 -24.41 -8.69 0.83
CA MET A 582 -24.51 -10.15 0.86
C MET A 582 -25.61 -10.75 1.74
N ASP A 583 -26.17 -9.99 2.69
CA ASP A 583 -27.24 -10.49 3.57
C ASP A 583 -28.55 -10.79 2.81
N LEU A 584 -29.25 -11.84 3.23
CA LEU A 584 -30.55 -12.21 2.67
C LEU A 584 -31.63 -11.18 3.05
N LYS A 585 -32.30 -10.63 2.03
CA LYS A 585 -33.26 -9.53 2.21
C LYS A 585 -34.62 -9.95 2.77
N HIS A 586 -35.22 -11.00 2.23
CA HIS A 586 -36.51 -11.52 2.72
C HIS A 586 -36.70 -12.99 2.33
N ALA A 587 -37.59 -13.68 3.06
CA ALA A 587 -37.96 -15.06 2.78
C ALA A 587 -38.72 -15.17 1.45
N GLY A 588 -38.50 -16.26 0.71
CA GLY A 588 -39.10 -16.48 -0.61
C GLY A 588 -38.23 -16.02 -1.79
N ASN A 589 -37.12 -15.32 -1.55
CA ASN A 589 -36.12 -15.03 -2.57
C ASN A 589 -35.50 -16.32 -3.14
N LEU A 590 -35.25 -16.31 -4.45
CA LEU A 590 -34.50 -17.38 -5.12
C LEU A 590 -33.01 -17.22 -4.84
N LEU A 591 -32.36 -18.32 -4.44
CA LEU A 591 -30.90 -18.40 -4.35
C LEU A 591 -30.38 -19.09 -5.60
N VAL A 592 -29.56 -18.38 -6.37
CA VAL A 592 -28.95 -18.87 -7.60
C VAL A 592 -27.45 -18.89 -7.42
N LEU A 593 -26.84 -20.03 -7.74
CA LEU A 593 -25.39 -20.15 -7.83
C LEU A 593 -24.97 -19.91 -9.28
N VAL A 594 -23.97 -19.05 -9.47
CA VAL A 594 -23.32 -18.84 -10.76
C VAL A 594 -22.05 -19.68 -10.79
N GLY A 595 -22.00 -20.69 -11.66
CA GLY A 595 -20.87 -21.63 -11.79
C GLY A 595 -21.26 -23.10 -11.62
N GLU A 596 -20.26 -23.98 -11.61
CA GLU A 596 -20.43 -25.43 -11.46
C GLU A 596 -20.20 -25.89 -10.01
N THR A 597 -20.99 -26.84 -9.52
CA THR A 597 -20.86 -27.44 -8.17
C THR A 597 -20.13 -28.77 -8.15
N SER A 598 -19.53 -29.20 -9.26
CA SER A 598 -18.95 -30.53 -9.45
C SER A 598 -17.60 -30.76 -8.75
N GLY A 599 -17.19 -29.87 -7.84
CA GLY A 599 -15.90 -29.88 -7.15
C GLY A 599 -15.85 -30.68 -5.85
#